data_AF-A0A433REE6-F1
#
_entry.id   AF-A0A433REE6-F1
#
_cell.length_a   1.000
_cell.length_b   1.000
_cell.length_c   1.000
_cell.angle_alpha   90.00
_cell.angle_beta   90.00
_cell.angle_gamma   90.00
#
_symmetry.space_group_name_H-M   'P 1'
#
loop_
_entity.id
_entity.type
_entity.pdbx_description
1 polymer ?
#
loop_
_entity_poly.entity_id
_entity_poly.type
_entity_poly.pdbx_seq_one_letter_code
_entity_poly.pdbx_strand_id
1 'polypeptide(L)'
;MDKQSLTINELLLLNSEMRLREKSIALVYILLLGGHLGIHRFYLKKPLSGSIQLALSVLATIFYFIFALTTAEAEDYGEWWAFVLCLLCAAAVFVWVIVDLFLIPKMVKRLNEEKEQEIVKQLLEYRNLQSFR
;
A
#
# COMPACT_ATOMS: atom_id res chain seq x y z
N MET A 1 -4.59 -25.66 -0.48
CA MET A 1 -3.62 -26.61 -1.07
C MET A 1 -2.33 -26.44 -0.31
N ASP A 2 -1.70 -27.54 0.11
CA ASP A 2 -0.57 -27.50 1.02
C ASP A 2 0.77 -27.70 0.29
N LYS A 3 1.75 -26.86 0.63
CA LYS A 3 3.13 -26.89 0.12
C LYS A 3 3.82 -28.23 0.40
N GLN A 4 3.37 -28.95 1.43
CA GLN A 4 3.87 -30.27 1.80
C GLN A 4 3.64 -31.34 0.71
N SER A 5 2.72 -31.10 -0.23
CA SER A 5 2.42 -32.01 -1.34
C SER A 5 3.33 -31.85 -2.57
N LEU A 6 4.28 -30.91 -2.51
CA LEU A 6 5.23 -30.63 -3.59
C LEU A 6 6.45 -31.55 -3.50
N THR A 7 6.95 -31.97 -4.67
CA THR A 7 8.24 -32.65 -4.81
C THR A 7 9.39 -31.68 -4.52
N ILE A 8 10.60 -32.20 -4.30
CA ILE A 8 11.80 -31.38 -4.04
C ILE A 8 12.08 -30.40 -5.18
N ASN A 9 11.92 -30.83 -6.43
CA ASN A 9 12.12 -29.98 -7.61
C ASN A 9 11.08 -28.85 -7.67
N GLU A 10 9.81 -29.16 -7.41
CA GLU A 10 8.72 -28.17 -7.34
C GLU A 10 8.91 -27.18 -6.19
N LEU A 11 9.37 -27.65 -5.03
CA LEU A 11 9.67 -26.81 -3.87
C LEU A 11 10.84 -25.85 -4.16
N LEU A 12 11.88 -26.33 -4.83
CA LEU A 12 13.02 -25.51 -5.25
C LEU A 12 12.58 -24.45 -6.26
N LEU A 13 11.73 -24.83 -7.23
CA LEU A 13 11.15 -23.89 -8.19
C LEU A 13 10.29 -22.84 -7.48
N LEU A 14 9.37 -23.26 -6.61
CA LEU A 14 8.53 -22.36 -5.80
C LEU A 14 9.38 -21.35 -5.01
N ASN A 15 10.41 -21.81 -4.29
CA ASN A 15 11.28 -20.93 -3.52
C ASN A 15 12.04 -19.94 -4.42
N SER A 16 12.50 -20.38 -5.60
CA SER A 16 13.18 -19.50 -6.55
C SER A 16 12.25 -18.44 -7.15
N GLU A 17 11.01 -18.78 -7.45
CA GLU A 17 9.98 -17.84 -7.91
C GLU A 17 9.56 -16.87 -6.80
N MET A 18 9.33 -17.37 -5.59
CA MET A 18 8.95 -16.56 -4.44
C MET A 18 9.99 -15.51 -4.13
N ARG A 19 11.28 -15.87 -4.16
CA ARG A 19 12.39 -14.92 -3.95
C ARG A 19 12.37 -13.73 -4.91
N LEU A 20 11.87 -13.91 -6.13
CA LEU A 20 11.77 -12.84 -7.13
C LEU A 20 10.47 -12.04 -7.02
N ARG A 21 9.40 -12.63 -6.47
CA ARG A 21 8.04 -12.06 -6.48
C ARG A 21 7.61 -11.49 -5.12
N GLU A 22 8.36 -11.78 -4.05
CA GLU A 22 8.07 -11.33 -2.70
C GLU A 22 8.04 -9.80 -2.59
N LYS A 23 7.03 -9.27 -1.91
CA LYS A 23 6.94 -7.84 -1.60
C LYS A 23 7.78 -7.54 -0.36
N SER A 24 8.71 -6.59 -0.50
CA SER A 24 9.57 -6.16 0.59
C SER A 24 8.81 -5.24 1.54
N ILE A 25 8.72 -5.65 2.81
CA ILE A 25 8.15 -4.82 3.88
C ILE A 25 8.96 -3.53 4.09
N ALA A 26 10.29 -3.60 3.98
CA ALA A 26 11.17 -2.45 4.15
C ALA A 26 10.89 -1.38 3.08
N LEU A 27 10.69 -1.80 1.82
CA LEU A 27 10.34 -0.88 0.74
C LEU A 27 9.00 -0.18 1.01
N VAL A 28 8.01 -0.91 1.56
CA VAL A 28 6.71 -0.31 1.90
C VAL A 28 6.85 0.74 3.00
N TYR A 29 7.70 0.51 4.01
CA TYR A 29 7.98 1.52 5.03
C TYR A 29 8.74 2.72 4.46
N ILE A 30 9.67 2.52 3.53
CA ILE A 30 10.32 3.63 2.80
C ILE A 30 9.27 4.43 2.02
N LEU A 31 8.32 3.78 1.36
CA LEU A 31 7.23 4.45 0.66
C LEU A 31 6.28 5.19 1.62
N LEU A 32 6.05 4.66 2.82
CA LEU A 32 5.26 5.31 3.87
C LEU A 32 5.95 6.59 4.37
N LEU A 33 7.26 6.53 4.60
CA LEU A 33 8.06 7.68 5.05
C LEU A 33 8.28 8.70 3.93
N GLY A 34 8.47 8.23 2.69
CA GLY A 34 8.69 9.06 1.51
C GLY A 34 7.45 9.80 1.01
N GLY A 35 6.27 9.51 1.55
CA GLY A 35 5.08 10.28 1.23
C GLY A 35 3.82 9.84 1.98
N HIS A 36 3.12 10.80 2.57
CA HIS A 36 1.77 10.62 3.10
C HIS A 36 0.69 10.54 2.00
N LEU A 37 1.08 10.56 0.73
CA LEU A 37 0.24 10.54 -0.47
C LEU A 37 -0.47 9.19 -0.74
N GLY A 38 -0.18 8.13 0.03
CA GLY A 38 -0.81 6.81 -0.14
C GLY A 38 -0.14 5.87 -1.15
N ILE A 39 1.08 6.19 -1.59
CA ILE A 39 1.83 5.41 -2.60
C ILE A 39 2.10 3.96 -2.14
N HIS A 40 2.38 3.76 -0.86
CA HIS A 40 2.59 2.44 -0.25
C HIS A 40 1.37 1.52 -0.43
N ARG A 41 0.15 2.06 -0.46
CA ARG A 41 -1.09 1.27 -0.71
C ARG A 41 -1.24 0.84 -2.15
N PHE A 42 -0.79 1.64 -3.12
CA PHE A 42 -0.74 1.22 -4.53
C PHE A 42 0.25 0.08 -4.73
N TYR A 43 1.42 0.15 -4.09
CA TYR A 43 2.40 -0.95 -4.11
C TYR A 43 1.82 -2.26 -3.54
N LEU A 44 0.99 -2.14 -2.50
CA LEU A 44 0.28 -3.26 -1.87
C LEU A 44 -1.04 -3.64 -2.56
N LYS A 45 -1.23 -3.26 -3.83
CA LYS A 45 -2.43 -3.59 -4.63
C LYS A 45 -3.75 -3.21 -3.93
N LYS A 46 -3.77 -2.10 -3.20
CA LYS A 46 -4.97 -1.51 -2.57
C LYS A 46 -5.31 -0.15 -3.19
N PRO A 47 -5.63 -0.09 -4.51
CA PRO A 47 -5.76 1.16 -5.24
C PRO A 47 -6.85 2.07 -4.68
N LEU A 48 -8.01 1.54 -4.29
CA LEU A 48 -9.12 2.35 -3.77
C LEU A 48 -8.71 3.17 -2.54
N SER A 49 -8.14 2.51 -1.53
CA SER A 49 -7.68 3.21 -0.32
C SER A 49 -6.48 4.13 -0.58
N GLY A 50 -5.61 3.78 -1.53
CA GLY A 50 -4.51 4.65 -1.95
C GLY A 50 -5.04 5.93 -2.60
N SER A 51 -6.03 5.81 -3.48
CA SER A 51 -6.67 6.96 -4.14
C SER A 51 -7.40 7.87 -3.16
N ILE A 52 -8.07 7.31 -2.14
CA ILE A 52 -8.71 8.11 -1.08
C ILE A 52 -7.66 8.90 -0.29
N GLN A 53 -6.58 8.26 0.13
CA GLN A 53 -5.50 8.92 0.86
C GLN A 53 -4.82 10.01 0.03
N LEU A 54 -4.62 9.76 -1.28
CA LEU A 54 -4.10 10.75 -2.21
C LEU A 54 -5.04 11.96 -2.31
N ALA A 55 -6.34 11.73 -2.54
CA ALA A 55 -7.32 12.80 -2.64
C ALA A 55 -7.37 13.65 -1.38
N LEU A 56 -7.33 13.03 -0.19
CA LEU A 56 -7.34 13.74 1.08
C LEU A 56 -6.06 14.57 1.29
N SER A 57 -4.91 14.05 0.87
CA SER A 57 -3.62 14.77 0.93
C SER A 57 -3.61 15.97 -0.03
N VAL A 58 -4.16 15.80 -1.23
CA VAL A 58 -4.31 16.88 -2.22
C VAL A 58 -5.28 17.95 -1.70
N LEU A 59 -6.41 17.56 -1.12
CA LEU A 59 -7.36 18.50 -0.51
C LEU A 59 -6.73 19.31 0.62
N ALA A 60 -5.99 18.66 1.53
CA ALA A 60 -5.25 19.36 2.58
C ALA A 60 -4.26 20.39 1.99
N THR A 61 -3.55 19.99 0.93
CA THR A 61 -2.59 20.86 0.22
C THR A 61 -3.30 22.06 -0.43
N ILE A 62 -4.45 21.86 -1.05
CA ILE A 62 -5.26 22.94 -1.64
C ILE A 62 -5.70 23.93 -0.55
N PHE A 63 -6.25 23.45 0.56
CA PHE A 63 -6.65 24.33 1.67
C PHE A 63 -5.48 25.09 2.28
N TYR A 64 -4.30 24.45 2.38
CA TYR A 64 -3.07 25.11 2.80
C TYR A 64 -2.70 26.26 1.86
N PHE A 65 -2.72 26.06 0.54
CA PHE A 65 -2.41 27.12 -0.42
C PHE A 65 -3.45 28.24 -0.41
N ILE A 66 -4.74 27.93 -0.29
CA ILE A 66 -5.79 28.95 -0.15
C ILE A 66 -5.54 29.80 1.09
N PHE A 67 -5.28 29.17 2.23
CA PHE A 67 -4.96 29.89 3.46
C PHE A 67 -3.68 30.74 3.32
N ALA A 68 -2.62 30.18 2.74
CA ALA A 68 -1.33 30.87 2.57
C ALA A 68 -1.44 32.09 1.65
N LEU A 69 -2.15 31.97 0.52
CA LEU A 69 -2.32 33.08 -0.43
C LEU A 69 -3.24 34.17 0.12
N THR A 70 -4.33 33.78 0.80
CA THR A 70 -5.29 34.75 1.36
C THR A 70 -4.74 35.49 2.56
N THR A 71 -3.92 34.84 3.40
CA THR A 71 -3.25 35.50 4.54
C THR A 71 -2.12 36.42 4.12
N ALA A 72 -1.44 36.13 3.01
CA ALA A 72 -0.35 36.97 2.51
C ALA A 72 -0.83 38.38 2.08
N GLU A 73 -2.06 38.49 1.59
CA GLU A 73 -2.63 39.73 1.05
C GLU A 73 -3.68 40.36 1.99
N ALA A 74 -3.97 39.75 3.15
CA ALA A 74 -5.03 40.20 4.05
C ALA A 74 -4.56 41.30 5.02
N GLU A 75 -5.30 42.41 5.05
CA GLU A 75 -5.18 43.45 6.10
C GLU A 75 -5.95 43.08 7.40
N ASP A 76 -6.83 42.07 7.35
CA ASP A 76 -7.69 41.58 8.45
C ASP A 76 -7.47 40.07 8.71
N TYR A 77 -8.23 39.46 9.64
CA TYR A 77 -8.20 38.03 9.92
C TYR A 77 -8.39 37.21 8.62
N GLY A 78 -7.32 36.59 8.11
CA GLY A 78 -7.37 35.74 6.91
C GLY A 78 -8.36 34.58 7.02
N GLU A 79 -8.55 33.83 5.94
CA GLU A 79 -9.59 32.79 5.81
C GLU A 79 -9.38 31.59 6.75
N TRP A 80 -9.68 31.75 8.05
CA TRP A 80 -9.46 30.76 9.11
C TRP A 80 -10.19 29.45 8.88
N TRP A 81 -11.30 29.46 8.16
CA TRP A 81 -12.00 28.24 7.77
C TRP A 81 -11.09 27.34 6.91
N ALA A 82 -10.25 27.90 6.04
CA ALA A 82 -9.33 27.12 5.21
C ALA A 82 -8.23 26.49 6.06
N PHE A 83 -7.74 27.20 7.08
CA PHE A 83 -6.80 26.66 8.06
C PHE A 83 -7.40 25.49 8.85
N VAL A 84 -8.63 25.64 9.35
CA VAL A 84 -9.32 24.59 10.10
C VAL A 84 -9.55 23.35 9.22
N LEU A 85 -10.02 23.52 7.98
CA LEU A 85 -10.20 22.41 7.04
C LEU A 85 -8.87 21.73 6.68
N CYS A 86 -7.81 22.51 6.45
CA CYS A 86 -6.46 21.98 6.25
C CYS A 86 -6.03 21.10 7.43
N LEU A 87 -6.20 21.59 8.67
CA LEU A 87 -5.81 20.87 9.87
C LEU A 87 -6.63 19.57 10.05
N LEU A 88 -7.93 19.60 9.79
CA LEU A 88 -8.79 18.41 9.85
C LEU A 88 -8.37 17.35 8.83
N CYS A 89 -8.14 17.74 7.58
CA CYS A 89 -7.67 16.80 6.54
C CYS A 89 -6.27 16.26 6.86
N ALA A 90 -5.34 17.11 7.29
CA ALA A 90 -3.99 16.71 7.66
C ALA A 90 -4.00 15.76 8.87
N ALA A 91 -4.81 16.03 9.90
CA ALA A 91 -4.95 15.16 11.06
C ALA A 91 -5.54 13.80 10.66
N ALA A 92 -6.55 13.78 9.78
CA ALA A 92 -7.11 12.54 9.26
C ALA A 92 -6.07 11.69 8.50
N VAL A 93 -5.25 12.31 7.62
CA VAL A 93 -4.14 11.62 6.93
C VAL A 93 -3.09 11.13 7.92
N PHE A 94 -2.76 11.94 8.93
CA PHE A 94 -1.77 11.60 9.94
C PHE A 94 -2.19 10.38 10.76
N VAL A 95 -3.44 10.37 11.25
CA VAL A 95 -4.02 9.22 11.95
C VAL A 95 -4.02 7.99 11.04
N TRP A 96 -4.37 8.16 9.76
CA TRP A 96 -4.35 7.06 8.79
C TRP A 96 -2.94 6.48 8.63
N VAL A 97 -1.89 7.30 8.51
CA VAL A 97 -0.50 6.85 8.42
C VAL A 97 -0.07 6.06 9.66
N ILE A 98 -0.50 6.48 10.85
CA ILE A 98 -0.25 5.74 12.09
C ILE A 98 -0.92 4.36 12.05
N VAL A 99 -2.19 4.30 11.63
CA VAL A 99 -2.91 3.03 11.47
C VAL A 99 -2.19 2.12 10.45
N ASP A 100 -1.65 2.70 9.39
CA ASP A 100 -0.91 1.96 8.36
C ASP A 100 0.38 1.34 8.88
N LEU A 101 1.05 1.96 9.86
CA LEU A 101 2.23 1.38 10.50
C LEU A 101 1.97 -0.04 11.01
N PHE A 102 0.75 -0.28 11.54
CA PHE A 102 0.31 -1.57 12.05
C PHE A 102 -0.33 -2.47 10.99
N LEU A 103 -0.94 -1.89 9.95
CA LEU A 103 -1.57 -2.67 8.88
C LEU A 103 -0.58 -3.20 7.85
N ILE A 104 0.51 -2.48 7.57
CA ILE A 104 1.51 -2.83 6.55
C ILE A 104 2.03 -4.28 6.70
N PRO A 105 2.49 -4.73 7.87
CA PRO A 105 2.99 -6.10 8.04
C PRO A 105 1.94 -7.14 7.64
N LYS A 106 0.69 -6.92 8.05
CA LYS A 106 -0.44 -7.81 7.72
C LYS A 106 -0.74 -7.82 6.22
N MET A 107 -0.68 -6.67 5.56
CA MET A 107 -0.96 -6.57 4.12
C MET A 107 0.15 -7.21 3.27
N VAL A 108 1.42 -6.99 3.63
CA VAL A 108 2.57 -7.61 2.96
C VAL A 108 2.50 -9.13 3.08
N LYS A 109 2.30 -9.64 4.31
CA LYS A 109 2.18 -11.08 4.57
C LYS A 109 1.08 -11.71 3.73
N ARG A 110 -0.12 -11.13 3.72
CA ARG A 110 -1.24 -11.62 2.92
C ARG A 110 -0.91 -11.67 1.43
N LEU A 111 -0.29 -10.62 0.87
CA LEU A 111 0.05 -10.60 -0.56
C LEU A 111 1.10 -11.64 -0.94
N ASN A 112 2.08 -11.86 -0.06
CA ASN A 112 3.11 -12.88 -0.28
C ASN A 112 2.50 -14.29 -0.19
N GLU A 113 1.62 -14.54 0.79
CA GLU A 113 0.88 -15.80 0.93
C GLU A 113 -0.05 -16.07 -0.26
N GLU A 114 -0.81 -15.08 -0.72
CA GLU A 114 -1.67 -15.17 -1.92
C GLU A 114 -0.83 -15.55 -3.15
N LYS A 115 0.34 -14.92 -3.33
CA LYS A 115 1.24 -15.21 -4.45
C LYS A 115 1.88 -16.59 -4.34
N GLU A 116 2.24 -17.03 -3.14
CA GLU A 116 2.74 -18.39 -2.90
C GLU A 116 1.69 -19.43 -3.28
N GLN A 117 0.44 -19.25 -2.84
CA GLN A 117 -0.66 -20.16 -3.18
C GLN A 117 -0.95 -20.20 -4.69
N GLU A 118 -0.85 -19.05 -5.37
CA GLU A 118 -0.99 -18.97 -6.83
C GLU A 118 0.06 -19.83 -7.55
N ILE A 119 1.33 -19.75 -7.14
CA ILE A 119 2.42 -20.52 -7.75
C ILE A 119 2.26 -22.01 -7.42
N VAL A 120 1.94 -22.36 -6.17
CA VAL A 120 1.65 -23.75 -5.76
C VAL A 120 0.54 -24.35 -6.62
N LYS A 121 -0.53 -23.59 -6.85
CA LYS A 121 -1.65 -24.03 -7.69
C LYS A 121 -1.19 -24.29 -9.14
N GLN A 122 -0.40 -23.38 -9.71
CA GLN A 122 0.15 -23.53 -11.07
C GLN A 122 1.03 -24.78 -11.21
N LEU A 123 1.88 -25.08 -10.22
CA LEU A 123 2.73 -26.28 -10.22
C LEU A 123 1.90 -27.57 -10.17
N LEU A 124 0.88 -27.61 -9.31
CA LEU A 124 0.01 -28.76 -9.17
C LEU A 124 -0.84 -29.00 -10.41
N GLU A 125 -1.35 -27.93 -11.03
CA GLU A 125 -2.05 -28.00 -12.32
C GLU A 125 -1.13 -28.55 -13.42
N TYR A 126 0.11 -28.06 -13.51
CA TYR A 126 1.09 -28.54 -14.47
C TYR A 126 1.43 -30.03 -14.29
N ARG A 127 1.63 -30.47 -13.04
CA ARG A 127 1.88 -31.90 -12.72
C ARG A 127 0.72 -32.79 -13.14
N ASN A 128 -0.51 -32.37 -12.84
CA ASN A 128 -1.70 -33.12 -13.23
C ASN A 128 -1.78 -33.26 -14.76
N LEU A 129 -1.55 -32.19 -15.51
CA LEU A 129 -1.53 -32.24 -16.97
C LEU A 129 -0.47 -33.21 -17.54
N GLN A 130 0.70 -33.29 -16.91
CA GLN A 130 1.73 -34.26 -17.30
C GLN A 130 1.35 -35.70 -16.96
N SER A 131 0.65 -35.93 -15.85
CA SER A 131 0.24 -37.28 -15.43
C SER A 131 -0.79 -37.93 -16.37
N PHE A 132 -1.48 -37.14 -17.20
CA PHE A 132 -2.42 -37.62 -18.21
C PHE A 132 -1.81 -37.84 -19.60
N ARG A 133 -0.51 -37.59 -19.77
CA ARG A 133 0.22 -37.75 -21.04
C ARG A 133 1.14 -38.95 -20.98
#